data_AF-A0A2M7SNE9-F1
#
_entry.id   AF-A0A2M7SNE9-F1
#
_cell.length_a   1.000
_cell.length_b   1.000
_cell.length_c   1.000
_cell.angle_alpha   90.00
_cell.angle_beta   90.00
_cell.angle_gamma   90.00
#
_symmetry.space_group_name_H-M   'P 1'
#
loop_
_entity.id
_entity.type
_entity.pdbx_description
1 polymer ?
#
loop_
_entity_poly.entity_id
_entity_poly.type
_entity_poly.pdbx_seq_one_letter_code
_entity_poly.pdbx_strand_id
1 'polypeptide(L)' 'AEEEMVDDELERADIEYAILNGRIEKKLTEDIRGTRYRIEGPARDGRIIHVVCRFQILGNLIIITAYVL' A
#
# COMPACT_ATOMS: atom_id res chain seq x y z
N ALA A 1 0.68 -4.86 -9.46
CA ALA A 1 0.18 -3.60 -8.87
C ALA A 1 -0.89 -3.00 -9.76
N GLU A 2 -0.57 -2.68 -11.02
CA GLU A 2 -1.48 -1.95 -11.91
C GLU A 2 -2.80 -2.68 -12.23
N GLU A 3 -2.80 -4.00 -12.45
CA GLU A 3 -4.06 -4.73 -12.72
C GLU A 3 -5.08 -4.60 -11.56
N GLU A 4 -4.66 -4.88 -10.32
CA GLU A 4 -5.54 -4.77 -9.13
C GLU A 4 -5.99 -3.33 -8.85
N MET A 5 -5.09 -2.35 -9.06
CA MET A 5 -5.45 -0.93 -8.87
C MET A 5 -6.46 -0.42 -9.90
N VAL A 6 -6.36 -0.91 -11.13
CA VAL A 6 -7.29 -0.55 -12.22
C VAL A 6 -8.65 -1.19 -11.99
N ASP A 7 -8.68 -2.45 -11.56
CA ASP A 7 -9.92 -3.15 -11.25
C ASP A 7 -10.68 -2.50 -10.06
N ASP A 8 -9.95 -1.93 -9.09
CA ASP A 8 -10.53 -1.26 -7.92
C ASP A 8 -10.74 0.26 -8.06
N GLU A 9 -10.48 0.82 -9.25
CA GLU A 9 -10.55 2.26 -9.53
C GLU A 9 -9.69 3.10 -8.55
N LEU A 10 -8.49 2.63 -8.21
CA LEU A 10 -7.56 3.29 -7.30
C LEU A 10 -6.53 4.14 -8.06
N GLU A 11 -6.50 5.44 -7.77
CA GLU A 11 -5.47 6.33 -8.28
C GLU A 11 -4.26 6.40 -7.34
N ARG A 12 -3.13 6.87 -7.87
CA ARG A 12 -1.92 7.13 -7.09
C ARG A 12 -2.18 8.01 -5.86
N ALA A 13 -3.03 9.02 -6.00
CA ALA A 13 -3.34 9.95 -4.92
C ALA A 13 -4.13 9.27 -3.78
N ASP A 14 -4.89 8.22 -4.07
CA ASP A 14 -5.59 7.42 -3.04
C ASP A 14 -4.60 6.56 -2.25
N ILE A 15 -3.61 5.98 -2.93
CA ILE A 15 -2.52 5.23 -2.28
C ILE A 15 -1.68 6.13 -1.37
N GLU A 16 -1.29 7.31 -1.88
CA GLU A 16 -0.51 8.28 -1.09
C GLU A 16 -1.31 8.76 0.13
N TYR A 17 -2.61 9.04 -0.05
CA TYR A 17 -3.49 9.45 1.04
C TYR A 17 -3.66 8.35 2.10
N ALA A 18 -3.84 7.10 1.67
CA ALA A 18 -3.96 5.95 2.57
C ALA A 18 -2.66 5.68 3.34
N ILE A 19 -1.49 5.85 2.71
CA ILE A 19 -0.19 5.69 3.39
C ILE A 19 0.01 6.77 4.44
N LEU A 20 -0.31 8.02 4.13
CA LEU A 20 -0.11 9.17 5.03
C LEU A 20 -1.09 9.19 6.21
N ASN A 21 -2.32 8.71 6.01
CA ASN A 21 -3.39 8.74 7.02
C ASN A 21 -3.70 7.36 7.62
N GLY A 22 -3.01 6.33 7.17
CA GLY A 22 -3.22 4.95 7.61
C GLY A 22 -2.30 4.51 8.74
N ARG A 23 -2.29 3.20 8.98
CA ARG A 23 -1.42 2.53 9.94
C ARG A 23 -0.83 1.27 9.35
N ILE A 24 0.37 0.90 9.79
CA ILE A 24 0.94 -0.40 9.46
C ILE A 24 0.12 -1.47 10.19
N GLU A 25 -0.67 -2.22 9.43
CA GLU A 25 -1.51 -3.30 9.94
C GLU A 25 -0.72 -4.60 10.09
N LYS A 26 0.23 -4.87 9.17
CA LYS A 26 1.09 -6.06 9.26
C LYS A 26 2.50 -5.84 8.72
N LYS A 27 3.48 -6.50 9.33
CA LYS A 27 4.85 -6.67 8.81
C LYS A 27 5.04 -8.11 8.35
N LEU A 28 5.47 -8.29 7.10
CA LEU A 28 5.71 -9.58 6.45
C LEU A 28 7.23 -9.75 6.28
N THR A 29 7.88 -10.45 7.21
CA THR A 29 9.34 -10.52 7.34
C THR A 29 9.98 -11.77 6.75
N GLU A 30 9.19 -12.71 6.25
CA GLU A 30 9.67 -14.02 5.76
C GLU A 30 10.16 -14.00 4.30
N ASP A 31 10.10 -12.84 3.63
CA ASP A 31 10.52 -12.70 2.25
C ASP A 31 12.02 -12.36 2.16
N ILE A 32 12.80 -13.21 1.47
CA ILE A 32 14.24 -13.02 1.25
C ILE A 32 14.59 -11.72 0.52
N ARG A 33 13.61 -11.12 -0.19
CA ARG A 33 13.75 -9.85 -0.90
C ARG A 33 13.55 -8.65 0.02
N GLY A 34 13.31 -8.88 1.31
CA GLY A 34 13.14 -7.88 2.35
C GLY A 34 11.71 -7.74 2.86
N THR A 35 11.57 -7.10 4.02
CA THR A 35 10.30 -6.91 4.72
C THR A 35 9.28 -6.16 3.85
N ARG A 36 8.08 -6.73 3.72
CA ARG A 36 6.91 -6.05 3.17
C ARG A 36 6.02 -5.55 4.30
N TYR A 37 5.34 -4.46 4.06
CA TYR A 37 4.43 -3.82 5.00
C TYR A 37 3.06 -3.79 4.36
N ARG A 38 2.03 -4.16 5.12
CA ARG A 38 0.64 -3.91 4.75
C ARG A 38 0.15 -2.74 5.57
N ILE A 39 -0.25 -1.69 4.88
CA ILE A 39 -0.80 -0.47 5.46
C ILE A 39 -2.30 -0.50 5.21
N GLU A 40 -3.07 -0.22 6.25
CA GLU A 40 -4.51 -0.01 6.18
C GLU A 40 -4.79 1.48 6.35
N GLY A 41 -5.51 2.07 5.40
CA GLY A 41 -5.84 3.48 5.43
C GLY A 41 -7.00 3.82 4.51
N PRO A 42 -7.59 5.02 4.67
CA PRO A 42 -8.65 5.49 3.79
C PRO A 42 -8.08 5.95 2.44
N ALA A 43 -8.79 5.69 1.33
CA ALA A 43 -8.67 6.43 0.08
C ALA A 43 -9.28 7.83 0.22
N ARG A 44 -9.15 8.70 -0.79
CA ARG A 44 -9.67 10.08 -0.71
C ARG A 44 -11.19 10.14 -0.68
N ASP A 45 -11.87 9.11 -1.19
CA ASP A 45 -13.32 8.95 -1.12
C ASP A 45 -13.81 8.27 0.17
N GLY A 46 -12.90 7.88 1.06
CA GLY A 46 -13.19 7.26 2.35
C GLY A 46 -13.28 5.74 2.33
N ARG A 47 -13.17 5.06 1.17
CA ARG A 47 -13.05 3.59 1.12
C ARG A 47 -11.79 3.15 1.88
N ILE A 48 -11.87 2.08 2.66
CA ILE A 48 -10.66 1.54 3.32
C ILE A 48 -9.93 0.66 2.32
N ILE A 49 -8.64 0.89 2.15
CA ILE A 49 -7.78 0.11 1.27
C ILE A 49 -6.60 -0.48 2.04
N HIS A 50 -6.09 -1.59 1.52
CA HIS A 50 -4.79 -2.14 1.90
C HIS A 50 -3.76 -1.79 0.85
N VAL A 51 -2.63 -1.26 1.30
CA VAL A 51 -1.46 -1.01 0.47
C VAL A 51 -0.32 -1.92 0.93
N VAL A 52 0.19 -2.74 0.03
CA VAL A 52 1.37 -3.57 0.28
C VAL A 52 2.58 -2.89 -0.32
N CYS A 53 3.55 -2.54 0.51
CA CYS A 53 4.73 -1.79 0.11
C CYS A 53 6.01 -2.30 0.77
N ARG A 54 7.15 -1.78 0.33
CA ARG A 54 8.47 -2.07 0.90
C ARG A 54 9.36 -0.84 0.85
N PHE A 55 10.05 -0.58 1.95
CA PHE A 55 11.07 0.47 2.04
C PHE A 55 12.40 -0.04 1.49
N GLN A 56 13.03 0.74 0.63
CA GLN A 56 14.42 0.56 0.25
C GLN A 56 15.33 1.37 1.18
N ILE A 57 16.58 0.93 1.32
CA ILE A 57 17.60 1.55 2.18
C ILE A 57 17.80 3.04 1.86
N LEU A 58 17.60 3.45 0.61
CA LEU A 58 17.77 4.83 0.14
C LEU A 58 16.53 5.72 0.32
N GLY A 59 15.51 5.26 1.05
CA GLY A 59 14.30 6.05 1.35
C GLY A 59 13.19 5.97 0.30
N ASN A 60 13.39 5.22 -0.78
CA ASN A 60 12.33 4.97 -1.77
C ASN A 60 11.32 3.96 -1.22
N LEU A 61 10.03 4.23 -1.43
CA LEU A 61 8.94 3.30 -1.15
C LEU A 61 8.48 2.63 -2.45
N ILE A 62 8.54 1.30 -2.50
CA ILE A 62 7.99 0.53 -3.62
C ILE A 62 6.59 0.05 -3.24
N ILE A 63 5.60 0.43 -4.04
CA ILE A 63 4.26 -0.13 -3.98
C ILE A 63 4.24 -1.46 -4.75
N ILE A 64 3.81 -2.53 -4.10
CA ILE A 64 3.74 -3.87 -4.67
C ILE A 64 2.33 -4.15 -5.19
N THR A 65 1.32 -3.84 -4.37
CA THR A 65 -0.10 -3.87 -4.76
C THR A 65 -0.91 -2.97 -3.83
N ALA A 66 -2.07 -2.53 -4.28
CA ALA A 66 -3.07 -1.85 -3.47
C ALA A 66 -4.46 -2.33 -3.90
N TYR A 67 -5.37 -2.50 -2.95
CA TYR A 67 -6.71 -3.01 -3.19
C TYR A 67 -7.69 -2.54 -2.10
N VAL A 68 -8.97 -2.45 -2.43
CA VAL A 68 -10.07 -2.08 -1.53
C VAL A 68 -10.42 -3.27 -0.62
N LEU A 69 -10.85 -3.01 0.62
CA LEU A 69 -11.40 -4.03 1.53
C LEU A 69 -12.86 -4.39 1.25
#